data_AF-A0A8J3Y1L6-F1
#
_entry.id   AF-A0A8J3Y1L6-F1
#
_cell.length_a   1.000
_cell.length_b   1.000
_cell.length_c   1.000
_cell.angle_alpha   90.00
_cell.angle_beta   90.00
_cell.angle_gamma   90.00
#
_symmetry.space_group_name_H-M   'P 1'
#
loop_
_entity.id
_entity.type
_entity.pdbx_description
1 polymer ?
#
loop_
_entity_poly.entity_id
_entity_poly.type
_entity_poly.pdbx_seq_one_letter_code
_entity_poly.pdbx_strand_id
1 'polypeptide(L)'
;MVDRDRLRADQENARWTASRWPKDHRQAGVSFTVHRVLGSIPDEEERFAAIKQPPEGRDRWTVDDANRRVGRQVEHPISPQEKITAIHTLARDEDVAAVVTSDLLRRPAVAAQVKAEDKVRVVEEFTRDDKVAVAAVTGLLRRPDVAFKAMSDDTARHQVNHAQVERGQQAREHFEDSSPVAPAVRRIDRTVEFLDLVTACHSFVAAAGRAVPGLRDRTLGEDERTIVHENVAKVRATLDWIEIAVDMGKVDMDSELARMLRGE
;
A
#
# COMPACT_ATOMS: atom_id res chain seq x y z
N MET A 1 -27.42 -44.32 10.63
CA MET A 1 -27.24 -44.08 9.17
C MET A 1 -25.75 -44.08 8.80
N VAL A 2 -24.91 -43.34 9.53
CA VAL A 2 -23.43 -43.25 9.37
C VAL A 2 -22.70 -44.62 9.27
N ASP A 3 -23.15 -45.63 10.00
CA ASP A 3 -22.44 -46.93 10.09
C ASP A 3 -22.59 -47.79 8.82
N ARG A 4 -23.75 -47.71 8.14
CA ARG A 4 -23.97 -48.45 6.88
C ARG A 4 -23.18 -47.86 5.72
N ASP A 5 -23.05 -46.54 5.67
CA ASP A 5 -22.30 -45.85 4.62
C ASP A 5 -20.79 -46.09 4.76
N ARG A 6 -20.28 -46.14 6.00
CA ARG A 6 -18.89 -46.48 6.28
C ARG A 6 -18.56 -47.91 5.86
N LEU A 7 -19.39 -48.89 6.24
CA LEU A 7 -19.21 -50.29 5.87
C LEU A 7 -19.23 -50.50 4.34
N ARG A 8 -20.09 -49.76 3.64
CA ARG A 8 -20.14 -49.78 2.17
C ARG A 8 -18.86 -49.23 1.55
N ALA A 9 -18.36 -48.08 2.01
CA ALA A 9 -17.12 -47.49 1.53
C ALA A 9 -15.91 -48.41 1.76
N ASP A 10 -15.83 -49.06 2.92
CA ASP A 10 -14.77 -50.01 3.23
C ASP A 10 -14.83 -51.25 2.32
N GLN A 11 -16.02 -51.75 2.01
CA GLN A 11 -16.21 -52.87 1.07
C GLN A 11 -15.83 -52.47 -0.37
N GLU A 12 -16.22 -51.27 -0.81
CA GLU A 12 -15.86 -50.75 -2.13
C GLU A 12 -14.32 -50.60 -2.28
N ASN A 13 -13.66 -50.07 -1.24
CA ASN A 13 -12.19 -49.98 -1.18
C ASN A 13 -11.52 -51.35 -1.25
N ALA A 14 -12.05 -52.35 -0.54
CA ALA A 14 -11.55 -53.73 -0.57
C ALA A 14 -11.71 -54.36 -1.97
N ARG A 15 -12.87 -54.19 -2.61
CA ARG A 15 -13.13 -54.72 -3.95
C ARG A 15 -12.22 -54.09 -5.00
N TRP A 16 -12.09 -52.76 -4.96
CA TRP A 16 -11.20 -52.03 -5.87
C TRP A 16 -9.73 -52.41 -5.66
N THR A 17 -9.27 -52.53 -4.41
CA THR A 17 -7.90 -52.96 -4.13
C THR A 17 -7.67 -54.38 -4.64
N ALA A 18 -8.61 -55.30 -4.39
CA ALA A 18 -8.52 -56.67 -4.87
C ALA A 18 -8.51 -56.78 -6.41
N SER A 19 -9.23 -55.89 -7.12
CA SER A 19 -9.20 -55.87 -8.59
C SER A 19 -7.90 -55.31 -9.17
N ARG A 20 -7.18 -54.45 -8.43
CA ARG A 20 -5.87 -53.92 -8.84
C ARG A 20 -4.70 -54.87 -8.58
N TRP A 21 -4.92 -55.90 -7.76
CA TRP A 21 -3.90 -56.87 -7.35
C TRP A 21 -4.39 -58.31 -7.54
N PRO A 22 -4.16 -58.90 -8.73
CA PRO A 22 -4.34 -60.34 -8.95
C PRO A 22 -3.52 -61.17 -7.96
N LYS A 23 -3.93 -62.41 -7.67
CA LYS A 23 -3.34 -63.23 -6.61
C LYS A 23 -1.82 -63.36 -6.74
N ASP A 24 -1.31 -63.53 -7.96
CA ASP A 24 0.11 -63.76 -8.23
C ASP A 24 0.98 -62.49 -8.07
N HIS A 25 0.36 -61.31 -8.02
CA HIS A 25 1.06 -60.03 -7.87
C HIS A 25 1.00 -59.46 -6.44
N ARG A 26 0.22 -60.07 -5.54
CA ARG A 26 0.14 -59.67 -4.12
C ARG A 26 1.44 -60.03 -3.40
N GLN A 27 1.94 -59.11 -2.59
CA GLN A 27 3.16 -59.33 -1.83
C GLN A 27 2.85 -59.70 -0.37
N ALA A 28 3.28 -60.89 0.04
CA ALA A 28 3.22 -61.31 1.43
C ALA A 28 4.07 -60.36 2.29
N GLY A 29 3.53 -59.92 3.43
CA GLY A 29 4.20 -58.98 4.32
C GLY A 29 3.96 -57.49 4.01
N VAL A 30 3.34 -57.16 2.87
CA VAL A 30 2.91 -55.79 2.57
C VAL A 30 1.46 -55.58 3.04
N SER A 31 1.23 -54.51 3.79
CA SER A 31 -0.10 -54.24 4.37
C SER A 31 -1.17 -53.98 3.30
N PHE A 32 -2.44 -54.23 3.65
CA PHE A 32 -3.57 -53.91 2.77
C PHE A 32 -3.61 -52.42 2.40
N THR A 33 -3.28 -51.52 3.33
CA THR A 33 -3.25 -50.08 3.09
C THR A 33 -2.21 -49.69 2.03
N VAL A 34 -1.02 -50.29 2.05
CA VAL A 34 0.01 -50.06 1.02
C VAL A 34 -0.47 -50.56 -0.34
N HIS A 35 -1.08 -51.75 -0.41
CA HIS A 35 -1.69 -52.24 -1.65
C HIS A 35 -2.76 -51.27 -2.17
N ARG A 36 -3.61 -50.73 -1.29
CA ARG A 36 -4.63 -49.75 -1.67
C ARG A 36 -4.01 -48.45 -2.20
N VAL A 37 -2.94 -47.96 -1.58
CA VAL A 37 -2.28 -46.71 -2.00
C VAL A 37 -1.56 -46.90 -3.34
N LEU A 38 -0.70 -47.91 -3.47
CA LEU A 38 0.01 -48.21 -4.72
C LEU A 38 -0.95 -48.64 -5.85
N GLY A 39 -2.14 -49.14 -5.50
CA GLY A 39 -3.23 -49.45 -6.44
C GLY A 39 -3.64 -48.27 -7.33
N SER A 40 -3.36 -47.03 -6.92
CA SER A 40 -3.68 -45.85 -7.74
C SER A 40 -2.66 -45.54 -8.83
N ILE A 41 -1.51 -46.23 -8.87
CA ILE A 41 -0.59 -46.15 -10.00
C ILE A 41 -1.34 -46.62 -11.25
N PRO A 42 -1.49 -45.77 -12.29
CA PRO A 42 -2.29 -46.13 -13.47
C PRO A 42 -1.68 -47.29 -14.24
N ASP A 43 -0.37 -47.21 -14.49
CA ASP A 43 0.40 -48.22 -15.20
C ASP A 43 0.48 -49.53 -14.39
N GLU A 44 0.17 -50.64 -15.04
CA GLU A 44 0.07 -51.95 -14.39
C GLU A 44 1.44 -52.59 -14.14
N GLU A 45 2.35 -52.48 -15.09
CA GLU A 45 3.70 -53.03 -14.97
C GLU A 45 4.49 -52.28 -13.90
N GLU A 46 4.42 -50.95 -13.91
CA GLU A 46 5.01 -50.08 -12.89
C GLU A 46 4.45 -50.41 -11.51
N ARG A 47 3.13 -50.58 -11.39
CA ARG A 47 2.48 -50.92 -10.12
C ARG A 47 2.99 -52.26 -9.58
N PHE A 48 3.04 -53.29 -10.42
CA PHE A 48 3.51 -54.62 -10.01
C PHE A 48 4.99 -54.67 -9.70
N ALA A 49 5.81 -53.88 -10.39
CA ALA A 49 7.23 -53.72 -10.08
C ALA A 49 7.42 -52.98 -8.75
N ALA A 50 6.70 -51.87 -8.55
CA ALA A 50 6.84 -51.01 -7.39
C ALA A 50 6.60 -51.76 -6.07
N ILE A 51 5.54 -52.56 -5.96
CA ILE A 51 5.23 -53.23 -4.69
C ILE A 51 6.31 -54.21 -4.22
N LYS A 52 7.12 -54.75 -5.14
CA LYS A 52 8.21 -55.68 -4.83
C LYS A 52 9.47 -54.97 -4.34
N GLN A 53 9.59 -53.66 -4.61
CA GLN A 53 10.78 -52.88 -4.33
C GLN A 53 10.44 -51.78 -3.32
N PRO A 54 10.57 -52.03 -2.01
CA PRO A 54 10.47 -50.96 -1.02
C PRO A 54 11.51 -49.87 -1.32
N PRO A 55 11.28 -48.61 -0.89
CA PRO A 55 12.24 -47.54 -1.12
C PRO A 55 13.63 -47.86 -0.58
N GLU A 56 14.65 -47.25 -1.20
CA GLU A 56 16.05 -47.46 -0.83
C GLU A 56 16.29 -47.25 0.67
N GLY A 57 16.99 -48.19 1.30
CA GLY A 57 17.25 -48.18 2.74
C GLY A 57 16.08 -48.65 3.63
N ARG A 58 15.02 -49.23 3.06
CA ARG A 58 13.90 -49.83 3.82
C ARG A 58 13.73 -51.31 3.49
N ASP A 59 13.60 -52.12 4.54
CA ASP A 59 13.32 -53.57 4.39
C ASP A 59 11.87 -53.86 4.03
N ARG A 60 10.95 -52.91 4.26
CA ARG A 60 9.51 -53.05 3.99
C ARG A 60 8.86 -51.72 3.65
N TRP A 61 7.76 -51.79 2.89
CA TRP A 61 6.90 -50.64 2.63
C TRP A 61 6.22 -50.13 3.90
N THR A 62 6.29 -48.82 4.14
CA THR A 62 5.38 -48.12 5.05
C THR A 62 4.26 -47.43 4.28
N VAL A 63 3.21 -46.99 4.98
CA VAL A 63 2.11 -46.23 4.37
C VAL A 63 2.60 -44.88 3.84
N ASP A 64 3.52 -44.22 4.55
CA ASP A 64 4.12 -42.96 4.11
C ASP A 64 4.99 -43.13 2.87
N ASP A 65 5.75 -44.23 2.79
CA ASP A 65 6.50 -44.57 1.59
C ASP A 65 5.59 -44.75 0.38
N ALA A 66 4.47 -45.47 0.57
CA ALA A 66 3.49 -45.68 -0.48
C ALA A 66 2.82 -44.35 -0.89
N ASN A 67 2.42 -43.52 0.08
CA ASN A 67 1.83 -42.21 -0.18
C ASN A 67 2.79 -41.30 -0.93
N ARG A 68 4.06 -41.24 -0.51
CA ARG A 68 5.13 -40.50 -1.17
C ARG A 68 5.32 -40.94 -2.61
N ARG A 69 5.34 -42.25 -2.88
CA ARG A 69 5.49 -42.82 -4.23
C ARG A 69 4.40 -42.39 -5.20
N VAL A 70 3.18 -42.14 -4.69
CA VAL A 70 2.03 -41.75 -5.51
C VAL A 70 1.65 -40.27 -5.35
N GLY A 71 2.50 -39.45 -4.71
CA GLY A 71 2.27 -38.01 -4.53
C GLY A 71 1.11 -37.65 -3.60
N ARG A 72 0.70 -38.55 -2.69
CA ARG A 72 -0.29 -38.27 -1.65
C ARG A 72 0.36 -37.66 -0.41
N GLN A 73 -0.44 -36.92 0.36
CA GLN A 73 0.01 -36.38 1.64
C GLN A 73 0.46 -37.51 2.58
N VAL A 74 1.66 -37.34 3.14
CA VAL A 74 2.25 -38.25 4.13
C VAL A 74 1.87 -37.82 5.55
N GLU A 75 1.86 -38.77 6.46
CA GLU A 75 1.65 -38.55 7.90
C GLU A 75 2.93 -38.02 8.56
N HIS A 76 4.10 -38.52 8.15
CA HIS A 76 5.41 -38.08 8.64
C HIS A 76 6.24 -37.42 7.52
N PRO A 77 6.09 -36.09 7.32
CA PRO A 77 6.88 -35.31 6.37
C PRO A 77 8.39 -35.31 6.69
N ILE A 78 9.21 -35.76 5.74
CA ILE A 78 10.67 -35.76 5.88
C ILE A 78 11.33 -34.70 4.99
N SER A 79 10.81 -34.47 3.79
CA SER A 79 11.37 -33.47 2.87
C SER A 79 10.85 -32.06 3.17
N PRO A 80 11.58 -31.00 2.79
CA PRO A 80 11.07 -29.63 2.91
C PRO A 80 9.71 -29.44 2.23
N GLN A 81 9.52 -30.00 1.03
CA GLN A 81 8.27 -29.87 0.27
C GLN A 81 7.10 -30.58 0.96
N GLU A 82 7.34 -31.75 1.56
CA GLU A 82 6.32 -32.46 2.33
C GLU A 82 5.91 -31.67 3.58
N LYS A 83 6.89 -31.06 4.27
CA LYS A 83 6.63 -30.22 5.44
C LYS A 83 5.81 -28.99 5.07
N ILE A 84 6.15 -28.33 3.95
CA ILE A 84 5.38 -27.20 3.41
C ILE A 84 3.95 -27.62 3.08
N THR A 85 3.77 -28.75 2.40
CA THR A 85 2.43 -29.27 2.05
C THR A 85 1.60 -29.58 3.29
N ALA A 86 2.21 -30.19 4.31
CA ALA A 86 1.55 -30.46 5.59
C ALA A 86 1.12 -29.16 6.29
N ILE A 87 1.98 -28.14 6.31
CA ILE A 87 1.65 -26.82 6.86
C ILE A 87 0.47 -26.20 6.10
N HIS A 88 0.45 -26.26 4.75
CA HIS A 88 -0.69 -25.76 3.97
C HIS A 88 -2.00 -26.47 4.31
N THR A 89 -1.97 -27.79 4.53
CA THR A 89 -3.18 -28.53 4.94
C THR A 89 -3.64 -28.11 6.34
N LEU A 90 -2.71 -27.88 7.28
CA LEU A 90 -3.04 -27.44 8.65
C LEU A 90 -3.53 -26.00 8.71
N ALA A 91 -2.98 -25.12 7.87
CA ALA A 91 -3.33 -23.71 7.78
C ALA A 91 -4.50 -23.43 6.82
N ARG A 92 -5.39 -24.40 6.58
CA ARG A 92 -6.63 -24.18 5.82
C ARG A 92 -7.66 -23.36 6.58
N ASP A 93 -7.58 -23.39 7.90
CA ASP A 93 -8.37 -22.55 8.79
C ASP A 93 -7.68 -21.19 8.90
N GLU A 94 -8.37 -20.14 8.47
CA GLU A 94 -7.83 -18.77 8.42
C GLU A 94 -7.52 -18.22 9.82
N ASP A 95 -8.27 -18.61 10.86
CA ASP A 95 -8.00 -18.16 12.23
C ASP A 95 -6.70 -18.79 12.74
N VAL A 96 -6.48 -20.08 12.45
CA VAL A 96 -5.22 -20.78 12.76
C VAL A 96 -4.07 -20.17 11.93
N ALA A 97 -4.29 -19.93 10.64
CA ALA A 97 -3.28 -19.38 9.75
C ALA A 97 -2.83 -17.97 10.18
N ALA A 98 -3.75 -17.12 10.62
CA ALA A 98 -3.46 -15.77 11.11
C ALA A 98 -2.57 -15.79 12.37
N VAL A 99 -2.88 -16.66 13.33
CA VAL A 99 -2.08 -16.83 14.56
C VAL A 99 -0.68 -17.33 14.22
N VAL A 100 -0.57 -18.39 13.41
CA VAL A 100 0.73 -18.95 13.00
C VAL A 100 1.55 -17.92 12.22
N THR A 101 0.93 -17.18 11.31
CA THR A 101 1.61 -16.13 10.53
C THR A 101 2.18 -15.05 11.44
N SER A 102 1.40 -14.61 12.44
CA SER A 102 1.85 -13.62 13.42
C SER A 102 3.07 -14.12 14.21
N ASP A 103 3.06 -15.37 14.66
CA ASP A 103 4.19 -15.96 15.39
C ASP A 103 5.42 -16.18 14.51
N LEU A 104 5.23 -16.56 13.24
CA LEU A 104 6.33 -16.69 12.27
C LEU A 104 6.99 -15.34 11.98
N LEU A 105 6.21 -14.28 11.77
CA LEU A 105 6.73 -12.93 11.49
C LEU A 105 7.43 -12.29 12.69
N ARG A 106 7.09 -12.68 13.92
CA ARG A 106 7.81 -12.26 15.13
C ARG A 106 9.24 -12.83 15.22
N ARG A 107 9.58 -13.86 14.42
CA ARG A 107 10.92 -14.47 14.41
C ARG A 107 11.82 -13.72 13.44
N PRO A 108 12.85 -12.97 13.90
CA PRO A 108 13.65 -12.11 13.02
C PRO A 108 14.34 -12.85 11.88
N ALA A 109 14.81 -14.08 12.13
CA ALA A 109 15.45 -14.91 11.11
C ALA A 109 14.48 -15.34 9.99
N VAL A 110 13.21 -15.58 10.31
CA VAL A 110 12.18 -15.90 9.31
C VAL A 110 11.85 -14.67 8.49
N ALA A 111 11.57 -13.54 9.15
CA ALA A 111 11.31 -12.27 8.48
C ALA A 111 12.47 -11.84 7.58
N ALA A 112 13.72 -12.09 7.97
CA ALA A 112 14.90 -11.78 7.16
C ALA A 112 14.94 -12.57 5.84
N GLN A 113 14.51 -13.84 5.85
CA GLN A 113 14.52 -14.72 4.66
C GLN A 113 13.40 -14.43 3.65
N VAL A 114 12.35 -13.71 4.05
CA VAL A 114 11.28 -13.30 3.12
C VAL A 114 11.86 -12.33 2.08
N LYS A 115 11.54 -12.56 0.81
CA LYS A 115 11.98 -11.70 -0.31
C LYS A 115 11.46 -10.27 -0.14
N ALA A 116 12.19 -9.29 -0.67
CA ALA A 116 11.83 -7.89 -0.50
C ALA A 116 10.46 -7.57 -1.13
N GLU A 117 10.16 -8.16 -2.28
CA GLU A 117 8.90 -7.99 -3.01
C GLU A 117 7.72 -8.54 -2.19
N ASP A 118 7.90 -9.71 -1.57
CA ASP A 118 6.89 -10.32 -0.71
C ASP A 118 6.68 -9.51 0.58
N LYS A 119 7.73 -8.89 1.14
CA LYS A 119 7.61 -7.99 2.30
C LYS A 119 6.77 -6.76 1.97
N VAL A 120 7.02 -6.13 0.83
CA VAL A 120 6.25 -4.95 0.40
C VAL A 120 4.77 -5.32 0.25
N ARG A 121 4.47 -6.42 -0.46
CA ARG A 121 3.09 -6.89 -0.63
C ARG A 121 2.38 -7.20 0.70
N VAL A 122 3.09 -7.80 1.66
CA VAL A 122 2.53 -8.09 3.00
C VAL A 122 2.27 -6.79 3.77
N VAL A 123 3.18 -5.81 3.69
CA VAL A 123 2.95 -4.50 4.32
C VAL A 123 1.72 -3.83 3.72
N GLU A 124 1.59 -3.81 2.39
CA GLU A 124 0.42 -3.25 1.70
C GLU A 124 -0.89 -3.92 2.14
N GLU A 125 -0.90 -5.25 2.24
CA GLU A 125 -2.08 -6.00 2.70
C GLU A 125 -2.43 -5.67 4.16
N PHE A 126 -1.43 -5.62 5.05
CA PHE A 126 -1.64 -5.31 6.47
C PHE A 126 -2.02 -3.84 6.72
N THR A 127 -1.69 -2.94 5.80
CA THR A 127 -2.06 -1.52 5.89
C THR A 127 -3.30 -1.16 5.06
N ARG A 128 -4.19 -2.12 4.75
CA ARG A 128 -5.51 -1.82 4.17
C ARG A 128 -6.45 -1.09 5.15
N ASP A 129 -6.26 -1.30 6.45
CA ASP A 129 -6.94 -0.52 7.49
C ASP A 129 -6.20 0.81 7.71
N ASP A 130 -6.88 1.93 7.50
CA ASP A 130 -6.30 3.27 7.62
C ASP A 130 -5.69 3.54 9.01
N LYS A 131 -6.25 2.99 10.10
CA LYS A 131 -5.68 3.17 11.44
C LYS A 131 -4.34 2.45 11.55
N VAL A 132 -4.24 1.25 10.98
CA VAL A 132 -2.98 0.49 10.92
C VAL A 132 -1.98 1.19 10.00
N ALA A 133 -2.44 1.67 8.84
CA ALA A 133 -1.62 2.42 7.89
C ALA A 133 -1.02 3.68 8.53
N VAL A 134 -1.84 4.50 9.19
CA VAL A 134 -1.39 5.72 9.88
C VAL A 134 -0.37 5.39 10.97
N ALA A 135 -0.61 4.35 11.77
CA ALA A 135 0.33 3.92 12.81
C ALA A 135 1.67 3.43 12.21
N ALA A 136 1.62 2.64 11.14
CA ALA A 136 2.78 2.14 10.43
C ALA A 136 3.59 3.29 9.79
N VAL A 137 2.94 4.18 9.04
CA VAL A 137 3.57 5.37 8.43
C VAL A 137 4.20 6.25 9.50
N THR A 138 3.49 6.54 10.60
CA THR A 138 4.05 7.33 11.71
C THR A 138 5.30 6.66 12.30
N GLY A 139 5.27 5.33 12.50
CA GLY A 139 6.42 4.57 12.97
C GLY A 139 7.60 4.59 11.99
N LEU A 140 7.34 4.50 10.68
CA LEU A 140 8.35 4.56 9.63
C LEU A 140 8.99 5.95 9.54
N LEU A 141 8.19 7.02 9.59
CA LEU A 141 8.66 8.40 9.54
C LEU A 141 9.44 8.85 10.78
N ARG A 142 9.39 8.08 11.89
CA ARG A 142 10.32 8.29 13.03
C ARG A 142 11.77 7.97 12.69
N ARG A 143 12.04 7.27 11.58
CA ARG A 143 13.39 6.99 11.08
C ARG A 143 13.84 8.12 10.14
N PRO A 144 14.85 8.93 10.50
CA PRO A 144 15.21 10.14 9.75
C PRO A 144 15.46 9.90 8.26
N ASP A 145 16.22 8.86 7.91
CA ASP A 145 16.53 8.55 6.52
C ASP A 145 15.29 8.13 5.71
N VAL A 146 14.34 7.46 6.35
CA VAL A 146 13.08 7.04 5.70
C VAL A 146 12.21 8.26 5.47
N ALA A 147 12.09 9.15 6.46
CA ALA A 147 11.36 10.40 6.30
C ALA A 147 11.95 11.26 5.18
N PHE A 148 13.28 11.44 5.16
CA PHE A 148 13.96 12.20 4.12
C PHE A 148 13.72 11.63 2.72
N LYS A 149 13.87 10.31 2.55
CA LYS A 149 13.63 9.65 1.26
C LYS A 149 12.17 9.69 0.84
N ALA A 150 11.24 9.49 1.77
CA ALA A 150 9.80 9.59 1.51
C ALA A 150 9.40 11.00 1.06
N MET A 151 9.95 12.04 1.70
CA MET A 151 9.69 13.44 1.33
C MET A 151 10.42 13.90 0.06
N SER A 152 11.31 13.07 -0.49
CA SER A 152 11.92 13.30 -1.80
C SER A 152 10.99 12.88 -2.95
N ASP A 153 9.95 12.10 -2.67
CA ASP A 153 8.90 11.78 -3.65
C ASP A 153 7.92 12.96 -3.77
N ASP A 154 7.72 13.46 -4.99
CA ASP A 154 6.89 14.65 -5.23
C ASP A 154 5.42 14.45 -4.88
N THR A 155 4.89 13.24 -5.07
CA THR A 155 3.50 12.94 -4.75
C THR A 155 3.30 12.91 -3.24
N ALA A 156 4.15 12.20 -2.52
CA ALA A 156 4.12 12.13 -1.06
C ALA A 156 4.29 13.52 -0.44
N ARG A 157 5.26 14.30 -0.93
CA ARG A 157 5.51 15.67 -0.48
C ARG A 157 4.30 16.58 -0.74
N HIS A 158 3.70 16.51 -1.93
CA HIS A 158 2.52 17.29 -2.27
C HIS A 158 1.34 16.95 -1.33
N GLN A 159 1.05 15.66 -1.11
CA GLN A 159 -0.05 15.23 -0.24
C GLN A 159 0.15 15.65 1.22
N VAL A 160 1.39 15.54 1.74
CA VAL A 160 1.69 16.01 3.10
C VAL A 160 1.56 17.52 3.23
N ASN A 161 2.03 18.28 2.25
CA ASN A 161 1.89 19.73 2.24
C ASN A 161 0.41 20.15 2.20
N HIS A 162 -0.39 19.50 1.35
CA HIS A 162 -1.84 19.73 1.30
C HIS A 162 -2.49 19.47 2.67
N ALA A 163 -2.22 18.31 3.27
CA ALA A 163 -2.75 17.97 4.60
C ALA A 163 -2.28 18.94 5.70
N GLN A 164 -1.06 19.49 5.62
CA GLN A 164 -0.58 20.52 6.55
C GLN A 164 -1.34 21.84 6.39
N VAL A 165 -1.60 22.27 5.15
CA VAL A 165 -2.39 23.47 4.86
C VAL A 165 -3.82 23.30 5.37
N GLU A 166 -4.47 22.18 5.05
CA GLU A 166 -5.83 21.88 5.52
C GLU A 166 -5.90 21.83 7.05
N ARG A 167 -4.92 21.18 7.70
CA ARG A 167 -4.86 21.15 9.17
C ARG A 167 -4.69 22.55 9.76
N GLY A 168 -3.91 23.41 9.10
CA GLY A 168 -3.74 24.81 9.50
C GLY A 168 -5.04 25.61 9.38
N GLN A 169 -5.78 25.42 8.29
CA GLN A 169 -7.11 26.02 8.08
C GLN A 169 -8.09 25.55 9.15
N GLN A 170 -8.21 24.23 9.36
CA GLN A 170 -9.08 23.65 10.38
C GLN A 170 -8.73 24.14 11.80
N ALA A 171 -7.43 24.28 12.12
CA ALA A 171 -7.01 24.82 13.40
C ALA A 171 -7.41 26.30 13.57
N ARG A 172 -7.36 27.08 12.49
CA ARG A 172 -7.78 28.49 12.48
C ARG A 172 -9.31 28.62 12.59
N GLU A 173 -10.07 27.84 11.84
CA GLU A 173 -11.53 27.75 11.95
C GLU A 173 -11.95 27.32 13.35
N HIS A 174 -11.35 26.25 13.89
CA HIS A 174 -11.61 25.82 15.26
C HIS A 174 -11.29 26.91 16.27
N PHE A 175 -10.18 27.64 16.11
CA PHE A 175 -9.88 28.80 16.95
C PHE A 175 -10.94 29.89 16.81
N GLU A 176 -11.39 30.18 15.60
CA GLU A 176 -12.40 31.20 15.35
C GLU A 176 -13.77 30.87 15.95
N ASP A 177 -14.13 29.60 15.98
CA ASP A 177 -15.40 29.08 16.50
C ASP A 177 -15.39 28.87 18.03
N SER A 178 -14.26 28.43 18.58
CA SER A 178 -14.17 28.03 20.00
C SER A 178 -13.53 29.09 20.92
N SER A 179 -12.73 30.01 20.38
CA SER A 179 -11.97 30.95 21.20
C SER A 179 -12.79 32.21 21.54
N PRO A 180 -12.95 32.54 22.83
CA PRO A 180 -13.61 33.78 23.25
C PRO A 180 -12.85 35.05 22.81
N VAL A 181 -11.58 34.91 22.41
CA VAL A 181 -10.70 36.02 21.98
C VAL A 181 -10.70 36.17 20.45
N ALA A 182 -11.27 35.22 19.70
CA ALA A 182 -11.31 35.26 18.24
C ALA A 182 -11.89 36.57 17.65
N PRO A 183 -12.93 37.21 18.23
CA PRO A 183 -13.44 38.49 17.70
C PRO A 183 -12.49 39.67 17.90
N ALA A 184 -11.58 39.62 18.88
CA ALA A 184 -10.57 40.65 19.10
C ALA A 184 -9.40 40.48 18.13
N VAL A 185 -8.93 39.23 17.95
CA VAL A 185 -7.88 38.89 16.97
C VAL A 185 -8.34 39.22 15.54
N ARG A 186 -9.59 38.87 15.16
CA ARG A 186 -10.16 39.25 13.86
C ARG A 186 -10.19 40.75 13.59
N ARG A 187 -10.36 41.58 14.63
CA ARG A 187 -10.34 43.04 14.49
C ARG A 187 -8.91 43.57 14.33
N ILE A 188 -7.95 42.96 15.00
CA ILE A 188 -6.52 43.28 14.87
C ILE A 188 -6.01 42.87 13.49
N ASP A 189 -6.27 41.64 13.05
CA ASP A 189 -5.86 41.12 11.74
C ASP A 189 -6.39 42.00 10.60
N ARG A 190 -7.69 42.37 10.62
CA ARG A 190 -8.25 43.32 9.64
C ARG A 190 -7.58 44.69 9.65
N THR A 191 -7.14 45.15 10.83
CA THR A 191 -6.43 46.44 10.95
C THR A 191 -5.01 46.33 10.39
N VAL A 192 -4.33 45.19 10.57
CA VAL A 192 -3.02 44.91 9.99
C VAL A 192 -3.11 44.75 8.47
N GLU A 193 -4.07 43.97 7.96
CA GLU A 193 -4.31 43.78 6.53
C GLU A 193 -4.61 45.11 5.83
N PHE A 194 -5.40 45.98 6.46
CA PHE A 194 -5.63 47.35 5.99
C PHE A 194 -4.31 48.17 5.92
N LEU A 195 -3.51 48.14 6.98
CA LEU A 195 -2.23 48.85 7.03
C LEU A 195 -1.21 48.31 6.01
N ASP A 196 -1.17 47.00 5.79
CA ASP A 196 -0.32 46.35 4.80
C ASP A 196 -0.72 46.75 3.37
N LEU A 197 -2.02 46.76 3.05
CA LEU A 197 -2.52 47.21 1.76
C LEU A 197 -2.17 48.70 1.51
N VAL A 198 -2.38 49.57 2.50
CA VAL A 198 -2.00 50.98 2.42
C VAL A 198 -0.48 51.14 2.22
N THR A 199 0.32 50.32 2.90
CA THR A 199 1.79 50.34 2.79
C THR A 199 2.26 49.87 1.42
N ALA A 200 1.63 48.84 0.83
CA ALA A 200 1.92 48.36 -0.51
C ALA A 200 1.64 49.45 -1.57
N CYS A 201 0.48 50.12 -1.47
CA CYS A 201 0.13 51.24 -2.34
C CYS A 201 1.14 52.39 -2.22
N HIS A 202 1.51 52.80 -1.00
CA HIS A 202 2.53 53.84 -0.79
C HIS A 202 3.90 53.45 -1.35
N SER A 203 4.30 52.19 -1.19
CA SER A 203 5.59 51.70 -1.69
C SER A 203 5.66 51.73 -3.21
N PHE A 204 4.58 51.31 -3.89
CA PHE A 204 4.47 51.40 -5.35
C PHE A 204 4.55 52.85 -5.85
N VAL A 205 3.76 53.76 -5.27
CA VAL A 205 3.74 55.19 -5.64
C VAL A 205 5.12 55.82 -5.42
N ALA A 206 5.76 55.55 -4.28
CA ALA A 206 7.09 56.08 -3.97
C ALA A 206 8.16 55.54 -4.93
N ALA A 207 8.10 54.27 -5.31
CA ALA A 207 9.02 53.68 -6.27
C ALA A 207 8.86 54.30 -7.67
N ALA A 208 7.61 54.38 -8.16
CA ALA A 208 7.30 55.00 -9.45
C ALA A 208 7.72 56.49 -9.49
N GLY A 209 7.44 57.23 -8.42
CA GLY A 209 7.82 58.64 -8.29
C GLY A 209 9.33 58.91 -8.31
N ARG A 210 10.17 57.92 -7.96
CA ARG A 210 11.64 58.02 -8.13
C ARG A 210 12.11 57.56 -9.50
N ALA A 211 11.54 56.47 -10.02
CA ALA A 211 11.99 55.85 -11.27
C ALA A 211 11.60 56.69 -12.49
N VAL A 212 10.37 57.21 -12.55
CA VAL A 212 9.84 57.92 -13.72
C VAL A 212 10.61 59.22 -14.03
N PRO A 213 10.94 60.09 -13.05
CA PRO A 213 11.79 61.25 -13.31
C PRO A 213 13.22 60.89 -13.77
N GLY A 214 13.72 59.70 -13.41
CA GLY A 214 15.03 59.20 -13.88
C GLY A 214 15.05 58.77 -15.35
N LEU A 215 13.88 58.67 -15.99
CA LEU A 215 13.74 58.42 -17.44
C LEU A 215 13.73 59.71 -18.27
N ARG A 216 13.87 60.88 -17.63
CA ARG A 216 13.99 62.17 -18.34
C ARG A 216 15.15 62.10 -19.33
N ASP A 217 14.91 62.69 -20.50
CA ASP A 217 15.86 62.78 -21.62
C ASP A 217 16.28 61.43 -22.25
N ARG A 218 15.53 60.34 -21.99
CA ARG A 218 15.70 59.03 -22.65
C ARG A 218 14.45 58.65 -23.44
N THR A 219 14.58 58.43 -24.75
CA THR A 219 13.52 57.81 -25.55
C THR A 219 13.65 56.29 -25.44
N LEU A 220 12.66 55.64 -24.83
CA LEU A 220 12.59 54.17 -24.77
C LEU A 220 12.45 53.58 -26.18
N GLY A 221 13.13 52.46 -26.43
CA GLY A 221 12.93 51.65 -27.64
C GLY A 221 11.50 51.11 -27.75
N GLU A 222 11.12 50.54 -28.90
CA GLU A 222 9.78 49.95 -29.07
C GLU A 222 9.56 48.74 -28.16
N ASP A 223 10.55 47.85 -28.04
CA ASP A 223 10.46 46.67 -27.16
C ASP A 223 10.35 47.06 -25.68
N GLU A 224 11.13 48.05 -25.25
CA GLU A 224 11.09 48.58 -23.88
C GLU A 224 9.72 49.21 -23.55
N ARG A 225 9.12 49.93 -24.52
CA ARG A 225 7.77 50.49 -24.37
C ARG A 225 6.73 49.40 -24.24
N THR A 226 6.80 48.35 -25.06
CA THR A 226 5.86 47.22 -25.00
C THR A 226 5.88 46.57 -23.62
N ILE A 227 7.06 46.27 -23.08
CA ILE A 227 7.21 45.69 -21.73
C ILE A 227 6.64 46.61 -20.66
N VAL A 228 6.93 47.91 -20.73
CA VAL A 228 6.38 48.89 -19.77
C VAL A 228 4.86 48.95 -19.85
N HIS A 229 4.28 48.94 -21.05
CA HIS A 229 2.82 48.95 -21.24
C HIS A 229 2.14 47.69 -20.67
N GLU A 230 2.71 46.51 -20.89
CA GLU A 230 2.19 45.26 -20.31
C GLU A 230 2.22 45.29 -18.77
N ASN A 231 3.31 45.76 -18.17
CA ASN A 231 3.41 45.89 -16.71
C ASN A 231 2.41 46.91 -16.17
N VAL A 232 2.20 48.04 -16.85
CA VAL A 232 1.17 49.03 -16.47
C VAL A 232 -0.23 48.43 -16.56
N ALA A 233 -0.52 47.61 -17.57
CA ALA A 233 -1.81 46.94 -17.69
C ALA A 233 -2.05 45.98 -16.51
N LYS A 234 -1.05 45.19 -16.10
CA LYS A 234 -1.13 44.30 -14.93
C LYS A 234 -1.35 45.07 -13.64
N VAL A 235 -0.65 46.19 -13.46
CA VAL A 235 -0.83 47.06 -12.29
C VAL A 235 -2.26 47.61 -12.25
N ARG A 236 -2.78 48.11 -13.37
CA ARG A 236 -4.17 48.61 -13.44
C ARG A 236 -5.18 47.52 -13.06
N ALA A 237 -5.07 46.34 -13.65
CA ALA A 237 -5.96 45.23 -13.35
C ALA A 237 -5.90 44.82 -11.86
N THR A 238 -4.72 44.90 -11.24
CA THR A 238 -4.55 44.65 -9.80
C THR A 238 -5.20 45.74 -8.94
N LEU A 239 -5.09 47.01 -9.35
CA LEU A 239 -5.73 48.14 -8.67
C LEU A 239 -7.26 48.05 -8.78
N ASP A 240 -7.79 47.71 -9.95
CA ASP A 240 -9.23 47.51 -10.16
C ASP A 240 -9.76 46.38 -9.24
N TRP A 241 -8.98 45.29 -9.10
CA TRP A 241 -9.31 44.22 -8.15
C TRP A 241 -9.27 44.66 -6.70
N ILE A 242 -8.28 45.47 -6.30
CA ILE A 242 -8.20 46.05 -4.96
C ILE A 242 -9.44 46.92 -4.69
N GLU A 243 -9.85 47.76 -5.65
CA GLU A 243 -11.06 48.60 -5.52
C GLU A 243 -12.32 47.74 -5.38
N ILE A 244 -12.50 46.72 -6.21
CA ILE A 244 -13.63 45.79 -6.11
C ILE A 244 -13.62 45.06 -4.75
N ALA A 245 -12.45 44.63 -4.28
CA ALA A 245 -12.31 43.93 -3.01
C ALA A 245 -12.64 44.84 -1.81
N VAL A 246 -12.23 46.11 -1.85
CA VAL A 246 -12.51 47.10 -0.80
C VAL A 246 -13.97 47.55 -0.81
N ASP A 247 -14.56 47.82 -1.99
CA ASP A 247 -15.91 48.38 -2.11
C ASP A 247 -17.00 47.32 -1.96
N MET A 248 -16.78 46.11 -2.47
CA MET A 248 -17.79 45.05 -2.51
C MET A 248 -17.51 43.88 -1.55
N GLY A 249 -16.34 43.84 -0.92
CA GLY A 249 -15.92 42.74 -0.04
C GLY A 249 -15.70 41.42 -0.75
N LYS A 250 -15.61 41.42 -2.09
CA LYS A 250 -15.38 40.22 -2.92
C LYS A 250 -13.89 40.09 -3.22
N VAL A 251 -13.25 39.08 -2.63
CA VAL A 251 -11.81 38.83 -2.79
C VAL A 251 -11.53 37.78 -3.88
N ASP A 252 -12.58 37.24 -4.51
CA ASP A 252 -12.43 36.26 -5.60
C ASP A 252 -11.73 36.92 -6.80
N MET A 253 -10.52 36.46 -7.07
CA MET A 253 -9.74 36.84 -8.24
C MET A 253 -10.43 36.34 -9.51
N ASP A 254 -10.76 37.25 -10.44
CA ASP A 254 -11.23 36.85 -11.77
C ASP A 254 -10.16 36.00 -12.47
N SER A 255 -10.60 34.90 -13.10
CA SER A 255 -9.82 34.06 -14.00
C SER A 255 -8.97 34.84 -15.03
N GLU A 256 -9.48 35.98 -15.52
CA GLU A 256 -8.74 36.81 -16.47
C GLU A 256 -7.57 37.57 -15.81
N LEU A 257 -7.77 38.10 -14.60
CA LEU A 257 -6.73 38.73 -13.79
C LEU A 257 -5.66 37.73 -13.33
N ALA A 258 -6.09 36.52 -12.96
CA ALA A 258 -5.18 35.43 -12.59
C ALA A 258 -4.24 35.04 -13.73
N ARG A 259 -4.74 35.04 -14.97
CA ARG A 259 -3.95 34.76 -16.17
C ARG A 259 -2.97 35.91 -16.48
N MET A 260 -3.43 37.15 -16.41
CA MET A 260 -2.58 38.34 -16.62
C MET A 260 -1.42 38.44 -15.60
N LEU A 261 -1.66 38.11 -14.33
CA LEU A 261 -0.62 38.10 -13.29
C LEU A 261 0.39 36.97 -13.47
N ARG A 262 -0.02 35.81 -14.01
CA ARG A 262 0.89 34.69 -14.34
C ARG A 262 1.74 34.93 -15.59
N GLY A 263 1.44 35.96 -16.38
CA GLY A 263 2.15 36.25 -17.63
C GLY A 263 1.79 35.31 -18.77
N GLU A 264 0.59 34.73 -18.72
CA GLU A 264 -0.04 33.89 -19.76
C GLU A 264 -1.03 34.69 -20.63
#